data_AF-A0A1C5XRL2-F1
#
_entry.id   AF-A0A1C5XRL2-F1
#
_cell.length_a   1.000
_cell.length_b   1.000
_cell.length_c   1.000
_cell.angle_alpha   90.00
_cell.angle_beta   90.00
_cell.angle_gamma   90.00
#
_symmetry.space_group_name_H-M   'P 1'
#
loop_
_entity.id
_entity.type
_entity.pdbx_description
1 polymer ?
#
loop_
_entity_poly.entity_id
_entity_poly.type
_entity_poly.pdbx_seq_one_letter_code
_entity_poly.pdbx_strand_id
1 'polypeptide(L)'
;MVYTFYELCWFFLIYSFAGWCAGVVANAVRNRKFVNTGFMNMPFCLSYGVCAVLCCIFLPELRHRIFFLFIGGALLAAFVSIMTGLILEHIFHRKWWDYSKNRFQYEGYFGIWHLLIFGAAIVVMMKFANPLILQILKQIPHFIGRIILIIAYILMGIDFLGSVIAVLQLKIKLRRIMQLNENMQKVSENVGNAITVRIQKRMMRAYPNIKTENIKESVRKNTKKEKTVFAEGCCFFKIFWLFLIGAFIGDLVETLFCRYSMGRWMSRSSVVYGPFSIVWGLGCAMFTALLYKYKEKSDRYIFMLGTVLGGAYEYACSVFTELVFGTVFWDYSKLPFNLGGRINLLFCFFWGIAAVVWLKIIYPKLSNLIEKIPIKTGNILTWILILFMIFNAGMSTLALNRYNQRQQGSLQKTPQMTAAAEDSRTDLEKFLDKHFPDKRMEQIYPNAKIVVDGKPVSQKDMKEKRKSS
;
A
#
# COMPACT_ATOMS: atom_id res chain seq x y z
N MET A 1 -1.45 18.71 -5.81
CA MET A 1 -0.53 18.25 -4.75
C MET A 1 0.07 19.45 -4.04
N VAL A 2 0.18 19.39 -2.70
CA VAL A 2 0.75 20.47 -1.87
C VAL A 2 2.28 20.48 -1.89
N TYR A 3 2.90 19.33 -2.15
CA TYR A 3 4.35 19.17 -2.21
C TYR A 3 4.78 18.61 -3.58
N THR A 4 5.91 19.09 -4.06
CA THR A 4 6.56 18.61 -5.29
C THR A 4 7.28 17.28 -5.04
N PHE A 5 7.57 16.53 -6.12
CA PHE A 5 8.35 15.30 -6.02
C PHE A 5 9.73 15.53 -5.36
N TYR A 6 10.36 16.67 -5.68
CA TYR A 6 11.63 17.08 -5.09
C TYR A 6 11.55 17.23 -3.56
N GLU A 7 10.49 17.87 -3.05
CA GLU A 7 10.27 18.03 -1.61
C GLU A 7 9.96 16.69 -0.93
N LEU A 8 9.18 15.81 -1.57
CA LEU A 8 8.89 14.47 -1.05
C LEU A 8 10.17 13.63 -0.91
N CYS A 9 11.11 13.74 -1.85
CA CYS A 9 12.41 13.09 -1.75
C CYS A 9 13.21 13.58 -0.52
N TRP A 10 13.21 14.88 -0.26
CA TRP A 10 13.86 15.43 0.94
C TRP A 10 13.17 14.98 2.23
N PHE A 11 11.84 15.04 2.30
CA PHE A 11 11.10 14.54 3.46
C PHE A 11 11.40 13.06 3.71
N PHE A 12 11.42 12.23 2.68
CA PHE A 12 11.80 10.82 2.81
C PHE A 12 13.17 10.67 3.49
N LEU A 13 14.19 11.39 3.02
CA LEU A 13 15.55 11.29 3.51
C LEU A 13 15.66 11.76 4.96
N ILE A 14 15.13 12.95 5.26
CA ILE A 14 15.20 13.58 6.58
C ILE A 14 14.44 12.75 7.62
N TYR A 15 13.23 12.30 7.31
CA TYR A 15 12.44 11.51 8.24
C TYR A 15 12.91 10.06 8.37
N SER A 16 13.56 9.50 7.36
CA SER A 16 14.28 8.22 7.50
C SER A 16 15.42 8.34 8.51
N PHE A 17 16.16 9.45 8.48
CA PHE A 17 17.22 9.71 9.45
C PHE A 17 16.66 10.00 10.85
N ALA A 18 15.65 10.86 10.97
CA ALA A 18 14.99 11.16 12.24
C ALA A 18 14.39 9.90 12.89
N GLY A 19 13.78 9.02 12.09
CA GLY A 19 13.26 7.73 12.54
C GLY A 19 14.36 6.79 13.04
N TRP A 20 15.54 6.80 12.39
CA TRP A 20 16.70 6.08 12.89
C TRP A 20 17.18 6.63 14.24
N CYS A 21 17.30 7.96 14.38
CA CYS A 21 17.66 8.60 15.66
C CYS A 21 16.66 8.20 16.75
N ALA A 22 15.35 8.26 16.47
CA ALA A 22 14.31 7.86 17.41
C ALA A 22 14.44 6.38 17.81
N GLY A 23 14.73 5.49 16.86
CA GLY A 23 14.97 4.06 17.13
C GLY A 23 16.19 3.82 18.02
N VAL A 24 17.30 4.51 17.75
CA VAL A 24 18.53 4.43 18.56
C VAL A 24 18.27 4.94 19.98
N VAL A 25 17.61 6.09 20.13
CA VAL A 25 17.24 6.65 21.44
C VAL A 25 16.32 5.70 22.20
N ALA A 26 15.27 5.17 21.56
CA ALA A 26 14.35 4.23 22.18
C ALA A 26 15.06 2.96 22.67
N ASN A 27 16.02 2.44 21.90
CA ASN A 27 16.81 1.29 22.31
C ASN A 27 17.82 1.61 23.41
N ALA A 28 18.43 2.80 23.38
CA ALA A 28 19.31 3.27 24.44
C ALA A 28 18.54 3.41 25.76
N VAL A 29 17.32 3.95 25.74
CA VAL A 29 16.48 4.08 26.94
C VAL A 29 16.01 2.72 27.46
N ARG A 30 15.52 1.83 26.59
CA ARG A 30 14.97 0.52 27.03
C ARG A 30 16.03 -0.49 27.43
N ASN A 31 17.10 -0.58 26.65
CA ASN A 31 18.08 -1.67 26.75
C ASN A 31 19.47 -1.20 27.21
N ARG A 32 19.64 0.11 27.50
CA ARG A 32 20.93 0.75 27.87
C ARG A 32 22.06 0.46 26.87
N LYS A 33 21.71 0.28 25.59
CA LYS A 33 22.66 -0.03 24.51
C LYS A 33 22.43 0.85 23.31
N PHE A 34 23.51 1.48 22.84
CA PHE A 34 23.54 2.14 21.55
C PHE A 34 23.76 1.09 20.46
N VAL A 35 22.68 0.76 19.75
CA VAL A 35 22.72 -0.18 18.63
C VAL A 35 21.96 0.44 17.48
N ASN A 36 22.51 0.33 16.27
CA ASN A 36 21.79 0.68 15.07
C ASN A 36 20.58 -0.27 14.91
N THR A 37 19.38 0.27 15.12
CA THR A 37 18.10 -0.45 15.01
C THR A 37 17.57 -0.51 13.58
N GLY A 38 18.18 0.20 12.63
CA GLY A 38 17.78 0.20 11.24
C GLY A 38 18.07 -1.14 10.55
N PHE A 39 17.22 -1.48 9.57
CA PHE A 39 17.50 -2.58 8.63
C PHE A 39 18.83 -2.34 7.89
N MET A 40 19.03 -1.11 7.43
CA MET A 40 20.22 -0.61 6.73
C MET A 40 21.37 -0.30 7.68
N ASN A 41 22.63 -0.36 7.21
CA ASN A 41 23.80 0.02 8.03
C ASN A 41 23.95 1.52 8.16
N MET A 42 23.57 2.26 7.12
CA MET A 42 23.46 3.71 7.18
C MET A 42 22.39 4.13 8.20
N PRO A 43 22.45 5.37 8.72
CA PRO A 43 21.55 5.86 9.75
C PRO A 43 20.15 6.20 9.19
N PHE A 44 19.53 5.27 8.44
CA PHE A 44 18.23 5.47 7.83
C PHE A 44 17.28 4.33 8.19
N CYS A 45 16.12 4.70 8.74
CA CYS A 45 15.00 3.78 8.95
C CYS A 45 13.93 4.06 7.89
N LEU A 46 14.00 3.35 6.76
CA LEU A 46 13.19 3.61 5.57
C LEU A 46 11.68 3.64 5.84
N SER A 47 11.18 2.84 6.79
CA SER A 47 9.75 2.82 7.14
C SER A 47 9.25 4.17 7.64
N TYR A 48 10.08 4.94 8.35
CA TYR A 48 9.72 6.29 8.80
C TYR A 48 9.66 7.28 7.64
N GLY A 49 10.61 7.21 6.71
CA GLY A 49 10.58 8.02 5.48
C GLY A 49 9.36 7.73 4.61
N VAL A 50 9.04 6.44 4.40
CA VAL A 50 7.81 6.01 3.71
C VAL A 50 6.58 6.56 4.42
N CYS A 51 6.49 6.42 5.75
CA CYS A 51 5.37 6.93 6.53
C CYS A 51 5.20 8.45 6.39
N ALA A 52 6.30 9.21 6.44
CA ALA A 52 6.27 10.65 6.28
C ALA A 52 5.79 11.08 4.89
N VAL A 53 6.29 10.44 3.82
CA VAL A 53 5.85 10.70 2.45
C VAL A 53 4.37 10.38 2.27
N LEU A 54 3.91 9.22 2.77
CA LEU A 54 2.49 8.88 2.72
C LEU A 54 1.64 9.92 3.46
N CYS A 55 2.08 10.42 4.62
CA CYS A 55 1.36 11.47 5.34
C CYS A 55 1.32 12.79 4.53
N CYS A 56 2.41 13.14 3.86
CA CYS A 56 2.48 14.32 2.99
C CYS A 56 1.61 14.20 1.73
N ILE A 57 1.29 12.98 1.31
CA ILE A 57 0.40 12.72 0.16
C ILE A 57 -1.07 12.70 0.61
N PHE A 58 -1.39 11.97 1.68
CA PHE A 58 -2.78 11.71 2.08
C PHE A 58 -3.37 12.75 3.03
N LEU A 59 -2.58 13.31 3.95
CA LEU A 59 -3.08 14.15 5.04
C LEU A 59 -3.00 15.69 4.87
N PRO A 60 -2.55 16.30 3.74
CA PRO A 60 -2.46 17.77 3.65
C PRO A 60 -3.77 18.52 3.99
N GLU A 61 -4.92 18.00 3.58
CA GLU A 61 -6.22 18.63 3.83
C GLU A 61 -6.62 18.63 5.31
N LEU A 62 -6.08 17.68 6.08
CA LEU A 62 -6.34 17.55 7.50
C LEU A 62 -5.46 18.48 8.33
N ARG A 63 -4.53 19.23 7.73
CA ARG A 63 -3.54 20.06 8.44
C ARG A 63 -4.18 21.08 9.39
N HIS A 64 -5.36 21.61 9.06
CA HIS A 64 -6.11 22.56 9.89
C HIS A 64 -7.01 21.87 10.93
N ARG A 65 -7.21 20.56 10.83
CA ARG A 65 -8.08 19.74 11.67
C ARG A 65 -7.23 18.79 12.52
N ILE A 66 -6.60 19.32 13.56
CA ILE A 66 -5.55 18.65 14.36
C ILE A 66 -5.99 17.26 14.86
N PHE A 67 -7.22 17.13 15.35
CA PHE A 67 -7.76 15.85 15.82
C PHE A 67 -7.78 14.78 14.72
N PHE A 68 -8.28 15.12 13.52
CA PHE A 68 -8.32 14.19 12.40
C PHE A 68 -6.95 13.94 11.79
N LEU A 69 -6.06 14.94 11.80
CA LEU A 69 -4.66 14.78 11.42
C LEU A 69 -3.94 13.78 12.32
N PHE A 70 -4.19 13.85 13.63
CA PHE A 70 -3.65 12.91 14.60
C PHE A 70 -4.13 11.48 14.33
N ILE A 71 -5.44 11.28 14.17
CA ILE A 71 -6.03 9.95 13.91
C ILE A 71 -5.53 9.41 12.57
N GLY A 72 -5.61 10.21 11.50
CA GLY A 72 -5.14 9.82 10.17
C GLY A 72 -3.64 9.48 10.17
N GLY A 73 -2.83 10.28 10.86
CA GLY A 73 -1.40 10.04 11.05
C GLY A 73 -1.11 8.74 11.81
N ALA A 74 -1.83 8.50 12.90
CA ALA A 74 -1.70 7.27 13.69
C ALA A 74 -2.08 6.02 12.87
N LEU A 75 -3.18 6.08 12.11
CA LEU A 75 -3.62 4.97 11.26
C LEU A 75 -2.64 4.69 10.13
N LEU A 76 -2.08 5.73 9.49
CA LEU A 76 -1.11 5.55 8.42
C LEU A 76 0.22 4.99 8.97
N ALA A 77 0.66 5.46 10.14
CA ALA A 77 1.83 4.90 10.82
C ALA A 77 1.61 3.44 11.24
N ALA A 78 0.40 3.09 11.69
CA ALA A 78 0.01 1.72 12.00
C ALA A 78 0.08 0.83 10.75
N PHE A 79 -0.47 1.30 9.63
CA PHE A 79 -0.43 0.60 8.35
C PHE A 79 1.01 0.32 7.91
N VAL A 80 1.89 1.34 7.92
CA VAL A 80 3.30 1.17 7.55
C VAL A 80 4.02 0.22 8.51
N SER A 81 3.71 0.29 9.81
CA SER A 81 4.28 -0.61 10.82
C SER A 81 3.86 -2.06 10.59
N ILE A 82 2.58 -2.32 10.32
CA ILE A 82 2.08 -3.66 9.99
C ILE A 82 2.74 -4.16 8.70
N MET A 83 2.74 -3.37 7.63
CA MET A 83 3.31 -3.79 6.35
C MET A 83 4.79 -4.11 6.45
N THR A 84 5.56 -3.26 7.14
CA THR A 84 6.98 -3.50 7.37
C THR A 84 7.19 -4.77 8.21
N GLY A 85 6.39 -4.94 9.27
CA GLY A 85 6.45 -6.11 10.14
C GLY A 85 6.12 -7.41 9.42
N LEU A 86 5.07 -7.42 8.59
CA LEU A 86 4.64 -8.57 7.79
C LEU A 86 5.70 -8.97 6.77
N ILE A 87 6.30 -8.00 6.06
CA ILE A 87 7.37 -8.27 5.09
C ILE A 87 8.56 -8.94 5.79
N LEU A 88 9.01 -8.37 6.91
CA LEU A 88 10.14 -8.91 7.66
C LEU A 88 9.82 -10.29 8.28
N GLU A 89 8.62 -10.46 8.80
CA GLU A 89 8.16 -11.75 9.34
C GLU A 89 8.03 -12.81 8.25
N HIS A 90 7.59 -12.47 7.04
CA HIS A 90 7.55 -13.42 5.94
C HIS A 90 8.96 -13.87 5.51
N ILE A 91 9.94 -12.95 5.54
CA ILE A 91 11.32 -13.27 5.18
C ILE A 91 11.98 -14.17 6.24
N PHE A 92 11.75 -13.90 7.53
CA PHE A 92 12.45 -14.54 8.66
C PHE A 92 11.63 -15.54 9.48
N HIS A 93 10.33 -15.65 9.22
CA HIS A 93 9.36 -16.39 10.03
C HIS A 93 9.31 -15.96 11.51
N ARG A 94 9.75 -14.72 11.81
CA ARG A 94 9.79 -14.12 13.15
C ARG A 94 9.57 -12.61 13.08
N LYS A 95 8.93 -12.08 14.11
CA LYS A 95 8.76 -10.65 14.32
C LYS A 95 10.07 -10.02 14.78
N TRP A 96 10.51 -9.01 14.05
CA TRP A 96 11.73 -8.25 14.39
C TRP A 96 11.53 -7.46 15.69
N TRP A 97 10.36 -6.85 15.86
CA TRP A 97 9.90 -6.28 17.12
C TRP A 97 8.62 -6.99 17.56
N ASP A 98 8.46 -7.24 18.86
CA ASP A 98 7.26 -7.86 19.40
C ASP A 98 6.76 -7.10 20.63
N TYR A 99 5.62 -6.45 20.46
CA TYR A 99 4.87 -5.74 21.49
C TYR A 99 3.71 -6.57 22.04
N SER A 100 3.72 -7.90 21.87
CA SER A 100 2.67 -8.81 22.34
C SER A 100 2.34 -8.68 23.82
N LYS A 101 3.33 -8.29 24.64
CA LYS A 101 3.18 -8.07 26.10
C LYS A 101 2.45 -6.77 26.46
N ASN A 102 2.26 -5.84 25.54
CA ASN A 102 1.59 -4.57 25.82
C ASN A 102 0.06 -4.77 25.85
N ARG A 103 -0.62 -4.09 26.78
CA ARG A 103 -2.09 -4.01 26.75
C ARG A 103 -2.53 -3.21 25.51
N PHE A 104 -3.61 -3.66 24.85
CA PHE A 104 -4.13 -3.07 23.61
C PHE A 104 -3.11 -3.04 22.45
N GLN A 105 -2.58 -4.21 22.11
CA GLN A 105 -1.68 -4.43 20.96
C GLN A 105 -2.41 -5.04 19.75
N TYR A 106 -1.87 -4.75 18.55
CA TYR A 106 -2.26 -5.40 17.31
C TYR A 106 -1.16 -6.35 16.83
N GLU A 107 -1.42 -7.66 16.91
CA GLU A 107 -0.49 -8.75 16.56
C GLU A 107 0.98 -8.51 17.00
N GLY A 108 1.23 -7.83 18.11
CA GLY A 108 2.58 -7.46 18.53
C GLY A 108 3.33 -6.49 17.60
N TYR A 109 2.73 -6.01 16.50
CA TYR A 109 3.34 -5.03 15.60
C TYR A 109 3.36 -3.62 16.17
N PHE A 110 2.28 -3.22 16.85
CA PHE A 110 2.21 -1.96 17.59
C PHE A 110 1.19 -2.07 18.73
N GLY A 111 1.15 -1.07 19.60
CA GLY A 111 0.12 -0.93 20.63
C GLY A 111 -0.39 0.50 20.74
N ILE A 112 -1.40 0.72 21.57
CA ILE A 112 -2.06 2.03 21.67
C ILE A 112 -1.09 3.19 21.95
N TRP A 113 -0.10 2.99 22.82
CA TRP A 113 0.92 4.02 23.10
C TRP A 113 1.75 4.40 21.87
N HIS A 114 2.03 3.45 20.98
CA HIS A 114 2.71 3.74 19.73
C HIS A 114 1.83 4.56 18.79
N LEU A 115 0.52 4.25 18.71
CA LEU A 115 -0.43 5.06 17.95
C LEU A 115 -0.49 6.50 18.47
N LEU A 116 -0.50 6.69 19.79
CA LEU A 116 -0.54 8.02 20.40
C LEU A 116 0.74 8.82 20.10
N ILE A 117 1.91 8.21 20.29
CA ILE A 117 3.20 8.85 20.02
C ILE A 117 3.34 9.18 18.54
N PHE A 118 3.04 8.23 17.64
CA PHE A 118 3.15 8.47 16.20
C PHE A 118 2.13 9.47 15.69
N GLY A 119 0.87 9.42 16.18
CA GLY A 119 -0.13 10.43 15.86
C GLY A 119 0.34 11.84 16.24
N ALA A 120 0.89 12.01 17.45
CA ALA A 120 1.44 13.29 17.90
C ALA A 120 2.66 13.72 17.06
N ALA A 121 3.56 12.79 16.77
CA ALA A 121 4.73 13.05 15.93
C ALA A 121 4.33 13.50 14.52
N ILE A 122 3.29 12.92 13.91
CA ILE A 122 2.79 13.34 12.59
C ILE A 122 2.14 14.73 12.65
N VAL A 123 1.43 15.07 13.73
CA VAL A 123 0.93 16.45 13.91
C VAL A 123 2.10 17.44 13.97
N VAL A 124 3.13 17.14 14.76
CA VAL A 124 4.33 17.99 14.85
C VAL A 124 5.01 18.11 13.50
N MET A 125 5.16 16.98 12.81
CA MET A 125 5.75 16.87 11.48
C MET A 125 5.03 17.78 10.48
N MET A 126 3.71 17.64 10.35
CA MET A 126 2.92 18.31 9.32
C MET A 126 2.70 19.80 9.62
N LYS A 127 2.61 20.19 10.90
CA LYS A 127 2.37 21.59 11.27
C LYS A 127 3.64 22.42 11.40
N PHE A 128 4.74 21.84 11.88
CA PHE A 128 5.95 22.59 12.24
C PHE A 128 7.18 22.13 11.47
N ALA A 129 7.50 20.84 11.48
CA ALA A 129 8.75 20.36 10.90
C ALA A 129 8.78 20.49 9.37
N ASN A 130 7.71 20.12 8.66
CA ASN A 130 7.63 20.25 7.21
C ASN A 130 7.82 21.72 6.75
N PRO A 131 7.08 22.71 7.29
CA PRO A 131 7.33 24.11 6.96
C PRO A 131 8.77 24.58 7.23
N LEU A 132 9.35 24.18 8.36
CA LEU A 132 10.73 24.52 8.71
C LEU A 132 11.73 23.91 7.71
N ILE A 133 11.56 22.64 7.38
CA ILE A 133 12.37 21.96 6.37
C ILE A 133 12.25 22.68 5.03
N LEU A 134 11.04 23.04 4.60
CA LEU A 134 10.85 23.78 3.35
C LEU A 134 11.53 25.15 3.35
N GLN A 135 11.54 25.87 4.47
CA GLN A 135 12.28 27.12 4.60
C GLN A 135 13.79 26.92 4.41
N ILE A 136 14.34 25.84 4.99
CA ILE A 136 15.75 25.48 4.83
C ILE A 136 16.05 25.07 3.38
N LEU A 137 15.19 24.23 2.77
CA LEU A 137 15.37 23.77 1.40
C LEU A 137 15.35 24.90 0.37
N LYS A 138 14.59 25.97 0.61
CA LYS A 138 14.57 27.17 -0.24
C LYS A 138 15.91 27.91 -0.27
N GLN A 139 16.76 27.74 0.74
CA GLN A 139 18.09 28.36 0.77
C GLN A 139 19.12 27.57 -0.06
N ILE A 140 18.80 26.32 -0.43
CA ILE A 140 19.69 25.46 -1.20
C ILE A 140 19.37 25.62 -2.69
N PRO A 141 20.34 25.98 -3.55
CA PRO A 141 20.12 26.02 -4.99
C PRO A 141 19.61 24.66 -5.51
N HIS A 142 18.54 24.67 -6.30
CA HIS A 142 17.87 23.44 -6.78
C HIS A 142 18.83 22.44 -7.45
N PHE A 143 19.81 22.94 -8.20
CA PHE A 143 20.84 22.12 -8.84
C PHE A 143 21.67 21.34 -7.82
N ILE A 144 22.20 22.03 -6.80
CA ILE A 144 23.00 21.43 -5.73
C ILE A 144 22.16 20.43 -4.94
N GLY A 145 20.94 20.82 -4.55
CA GLY A 145 20.06 19.93 -3.80
C GLY A 145 19.69 18.67 -4.59
N ARG A 146 19.53 18.76 -5.92
CA ARG A 146 19.29 17.57 -6.76
C ARG A 146 20.51 16.65 -6.80
N ILE A 147 21.72 17.18 -6.89
CA ILE A 147 22.96 16.38 -6.82
C ILE A 147 23.06 15.68 -5.46
N ILE A 148 22.82 16.38 -4.35
CA ILE A 148 22.85 15.80 -3.01
C ILE A 148 21.87 14.64 -2.90
N LEU A 149 20.62 14.83 -3.36
CA LEU A 149 19.62 13.76 -3.35
C LEU A 149 20.09 12.55 -4.18
N ILE A 150 20.58 12.76 -5.41
CA ILE A 150 21.05 11.67 -6.27
C ILE A 150 22.14 10.85 -5.57
N ILE A 151 23.16 11.53 -5.03
CA ILE A 151 24.26 10.86 -4.31
C ILE A 151 23.72 10.11 -3.09
N ALA A 152 22.87 10.74 -2.28
CA ALA A 152 22.30 10.13 -1.08
C ALA A 152 21.47 8.87 -1.43
N TYR A 153 20.64 8.92 -2.47
CA TYR A 153 19.85 7.78 -2.91
C TYR A 153 20.68 6.65 -3.52
N ILE A 154 21.77 6.97 -4.24
CA ILE A 154 22.71 5.95 -4.74
C ILE A 154 23.36 5.21 -3.56
N LEU A 155 23.89 5.95 -2.59
CA LEU A 155 24.53 5.38 -1.41
C LEU A 155 23.55 4.53 -0.58
N MET A 156 22.35 5.05 -0.37
CA MET A 156 21.27 4.34 0.32
C MET A 156 20.85 3.08 -0.47
N GLY A 157 20.80 3.14 -1.80
CA GLY A 157 20.52 1.99 -2.66
C GLY A 157 21.56 0.89 -2.51
N ILE A 158 22.85 1.24 -2.53
CA ILE A 158 23.96 0.28 -2.34
C ILE A 158 23.88 -0.38 -0.95
N ASP A 159 23.68 0.41 0.11
CA ASP A 159 23.59 -0.14 1.48
C ASP A 159 22.34 -0.99 1.69
N PHE A 160 21.22 -0.63 1.05
CA PHE A 160 20.00 -1.43 1.07
C PHE A 160 20.22 -2.79 0.40
N LEU A 161 20.80 -2.80 -0.80
CA LEU A 161 21.14 -4.04 -1.51
C LEU A 161 22.09 -4.92 -0.69
N GLY A 162 23.14 -4.33 -0.11
CA GLY A 162 24.07 -5.02 0.77
C GLY A 162 23.37 -5.63 1.99
N SER A 163 22.44 -4.89 2.61
CA SER A 163 21.65 -5.36 3.74
C SER A 163 20.70 -6.50 3.36
N VAL A 164 20.04 -6.43 2.20
CA VAL A 164 19.19 -7.50 1.65
C VAL A 164 20.00 -8.76 1.37
N ILE A 165 21.16 -8.64 0.71
CA ILE A 165 22.06 -9.77 0.45
C ILE A 165 22.51 -10.41 1.77
N ALA A 166 22.89 -9.59 2.76
CA ALA A 166 23.31 -10.09 4.07
C ALA A 166 22.21 -10.88 4.79
N VAL A 167 20.97 -10.41 4.67
CA VAL A 167 19.77 -11.06 5.21
C VAL A 167 19.47 -12.38 4.49
N LEU A 168 19.53 -12.41 3.16
CA LEU A 168 19.30 -13.62 2.38
C LEU A 168 20.36 -14.69 2.65
N GLN A 169 21.64 -14.28 2.76
CA GLN A 169 22.73 -15.18 3.16
C GLN A 169 22.51 -15.74 4.57
N LEU A 170 22.00 -14.93 5.50
CA LEU A 170 21.67 -15.39 6.85
C LEU A 170 20.57 -16.47 6.79
N LYS A 171 19.51 -16.25 6.01
CA LYS A 171 18.43 -17.22 5.80
C LYS A 171 18.93 -18.55 5.22
N ILE A 172 19.82 -18.50 4.22
CA ILE A 172 20.42 -19.70 3.61
C ILE A 172 21.30 -20.43 4.63
N LYS A 173 22.15 -19.71 5.36
CA LYS A 173 23.01 -20.29 6.41
C LYS A 173 22.17 -21.00 7.47
N LEU A 174 21.11 -20.35 7.95
CA LEU A 174 20.18 -20.93 8.91
C LEU A 174 19.52 -22.21 8.37
N ARG A 175 19.05 -22.20 7.11
CA ARG A 175 18.45 -23.39 6.48
C ARG A 175 19.44 -24.56 6.40
N ARG A 176 20.71 -24.32 6.04
CA ARG A 176 21.74 -25.37 5.99
C ARG A 176 22.00 -25.96 7.38
N ILE A 177 22.13 -25.12 8.40
CA ILE A 177 22.31 -25.57 9.79
C ILE A 177 21.14 -26.44 10.23
N MET A 178 19.93 -26.17 9.75
CA MET A 178 18.74 -26.95 10.06
C MET A 178 18.64 -28.29 9.33
N GLN A 179 19.26 -28.43 8.16
CA GLN A 179 19.28 -29.67 7.38
C GLN A 179 20.38 -30.63 7.82
N LEU A 180 21.42 -30.13 8.49
CA LEU A 180 22.46 -30.95 9.08
C LEU A 180 21.93 -31.57 10.38
N ASN A 181 21.86 -32.90 10.41
CA ASN A 181 21.69 -33.67 11.64
C ASN A 181 22.83 -33.31 12.60
N GLU A 182 22.60 -33.36 13.92
CA GLU A 182 23.40 -32.74 15.01
C GLU A 182 24.93 -32.95 15.03
N ASN A 183 25.51 -33.72 14.10
CA ASN A 183 26.89 -34.20 14.15
C ASN A 183 27.93 -33.40 13.35
N MET A 184 27.62 -32.23 12.77
CA MET A 184 28.66 -31.40 12.16
C MET A 184 28.57 -29.92 12.55
N GLN A 185 29.13 -29.63 13.72
CA GLN A 185 29.37 -28.28 14.23
C GLN A 185 30.57 -27.56 13.57
N LYS A 186 31.06 -28.04 12.41
CA LYS A 186 32.24 -27.51 11.72
C LYS A 186 32.05 -27.28 10.21
N VAL A 187 30.92 -26.71 9.80
CA VAL A 187 30.84 -26.14 8.44
C VAL A 187 31.32 -24.69 8.49
N SER A 188 32.61 -24.57 8.19
CA SER A 188 33.41 -23.40 7.83
C SER A 188 32.69 -22.05 7.76
N GLU A 189 33.20 -21.09 8.53
CA GLU A 189 32.82 -19.68 8.52
C GLU A 189 33.08 -18.95 7.19
N ASN A 190 33.57 -19.63 6.14
CA ASN A 190 34.10 -19.02 4.92
C ASN A 190 33.09 -18.67 3.81
N VAL A 191 31.77 -18.61 4.08
CA VAL A 191 30.78 -18.31 3.01
C VAL A 191 30.21 -16.88 3.09
N GLY A 192 30.63 -16.07 4.07
CA GLY A 192 30.22 -14.66 4.17
C GLY A 192 31.38 -13.71 3.87
N ASN A 193 31.19 -12.78 2.93
CA ASN A 193 32.07 -11.60 2.82
C ASN A 193 32.15 -10.91 4.21
N ALA A 194 33.31 -10.41 4.62
CA ALA A 194 33.53 -9.78 5.93
C ALA A 194 32.50 -8.66 6.22
N ILE A 195 32.08 -7.96 5.17
CA ILE A 195 31.01 -6.97 5.19
C ILE A 195 29.70 -7.62 5.65
N THR A 196 29.24 -8.68 4.98
CA THR A 196 28.02 -9.41 5.34
C THR A 196 28.04 -9.91 6.78
N VAL A 197 29.17 -10.47 7.23
CA VAL A 197 29.30 -10.98 8.61
C VAL A 197 29.14 -9.85 9.63
N ARG A 198 29.73 -8.67 9.35
CA ARG A 198 29.56 -7.48 10.20
C ARG A 198 28.10 -7.03 10.25
N ILE A 199 27.41 -6.99 9.09
CA ILE A 199 25.99 -6.64 9.00
C ILE A 199 25.12 -7.61 9.81
N GLN A 200 25.36 -8.91 9.66
CA GLN A 200 24.62 -9.95 10.38
C GLN A 200 24.84 -9.87 11.90
N LYS A 201 26.08 -9.71 12.36
CA LYS A 201 26.41 -9.55 13.79
C LYS A 201 25.69 -8.33 14.39
N ARG A 202 25.64 -7.22 13.66
CA ARG A 202 24.90 -6.02 14.06
C ARG A 202 23.40 -6.30 14.17
N MET A 203 22.80 -6.91 13.15
CA MET A 203 21.35 -7.23 13.13
C MET A 203 20.95 -8.13 14.30
N MET A 204 21.73 -9.19 14.60
CA MET A 204 21.46 -10.09 15.72
C MET A 204 21.59 -9.40 17.10
N ARG A 205 22.44 -8.36 17.21
CA ARG A 205 22.53 -7.54 18.43
C ARG A 205 21.33 -6.61 18.59
N ALA A 206 20.86 -6.03 17.49
CA ALA A 206 19.69 -5.16 17.49
C ALA A 206 18.38 -5.93 17.72
N TYR A 207 18.30 -7.16 17.19
CA TYR A 207 17.09 -7.98 17.22
C TYR A 207 17.38 -9.40 17.72
N PRO A 208 17.43 -9.61 19.05
CA PRO A 208 17.76 -10.91 19.65
C PRO A 208 16.77 -12.03 19.28
N ASN A 209 15.53 -11.68 18.95
CA ASN A 209 14.49 -12.64 18.55
C ASN A 209 14.81 -13.38 17.22
N ILE A 210 15.79 -12.88 16.46
CA ILE A 210 16.25 -13.45 15.18
C ILE A 210 17.51 -14.32 15.38
N LYS A 211 17.91 -14.61 16.63
CA LYS A 211 19.03 -15.54 16.90
C LYS A 211 18.72 -16.94 16.37
N THR A 212 19.77 -17.60 15.87
CA THR A 212 19.75 -18.94 15.24
C THR A 212 18.97 -19.98 16.05
N GLU A 213 19.13 -20.02 17.37
CA GLU A 213 18.47 -20.99 18.26
C GLU A 213 16.94 -20.84 18.25
N ASN A 214 16.45 -19.62 18.40
CA ASN A 214 15.02 -19.30 18.36
C ASN A 214 14.40 -19.60 16.98
N ILE A 215 15.20 -19.48 15.91
CA ILE A 215 14.79 -19.79 14.53
C ILE A 215 14.68 -21.31 14.34
N LYS A 216 15.66 -22.09 14.81
CA LYS A 216 15.62 -23.56 14.77
C LYS A 216 14.34 -24.10 15.41
N GLU A 217 13.97 -23.58 16.58
CA GLU A 217 12.77 -24.01 17.30
C GLU A 217 11.47 -23.67 16.54
N SER A 218 11.34 -22.47 15.95
CA SER A 218 10.17 -22.12 15.13
C SER A 218 10.02 -22.98 13.90
N VAL A 219 11.12 -23.20 13.17
CA VAL A 219 11.05 -23.96 11.94
C VAL A 219 10.74 -25.42 12.28
N ARG A 220 11.27 -26.00 13.38
CA ARG A 220 10.86 -27.32 13.86
C ARG A 220 9.35 -27.39 14.20
N LYS A 221 8.76 -26.33 14.76
CA LYS A 221 7.30 -26.22 15.00
C LYS A 221 6.50 -26.07 13.69
N ASN A 222 6.98 -25.28 12.73
CA ASN A 222 6.28 -25.05 11.45
C ASN A 222 6.39 -26.24 10.50
N THR A 223 7.51 -26.96 10.45
CA THR A 223 7.68 -28.15 9.61
C THR A 223 6.80 -29.31 10.07
N LYS A 224 6.39 -29.35 11.34
CA LYS A 224 5.44 -30.34 11.88
C LYS A 224 3.97 -30.03 11.59
N LYS A 225 3.63 -28.83 11.12
CA LYS A 225 2.24 -28.43 10.86
C LYS A 225 1.96 -28.56 9.35
N GLU A 226 1.65 -29.78 8.90
CA GLU A 226 1.15 -29.97 7.54
C GLU A 226 -0.19 -29.25 7.40
N LYS A 227 -0.30 -28.37 6.40
CA LYS A 227 -1.56 -27.70 6.09
C LYS A 227 -2.49 -28.71 5.44
N THR A 228 -3.56 -29.07 6.13
CA THR A 228 -4.55 -30.03 5.64
C THR A 228 -5.52 -29.42 4.63
N VAL A 229 -5.66 -28.08 4.62
CA VAL A 229 -6.66 -27.36 3.82
C VAL A 229 -6.03 -26.18 3.07
N PHE A 230 -6.51 -25.91 1.86
CA PHE A 230 -6.06 -24.76 1.06
C PHE A 230 -6.45 -23.44 1.73
N ALA A 231 -5.52 -22.49 1.75
CA ALA A 231 -5.73 -21.14 2.26
C ALA A 231 -6.25 -21.04 3.72
N GLU A 232 -5.93 -22.01 4.59
CA GLU A 232 -6.37 -22.00 6.00
C GLU A 232 -6.13 -20.65 6.71
N GLY A 233 -7.15 -20.18 7.43
CA GLY A 233 -7.10 -18.96 8.23
C GLY A 233 -7.01 -17.68 7.38
N CYS A 234 -6.29 -16.68 7.87
CA CYS A 234 -6.10 -15.38 7.20
C CYS A 234 -4.72 -15.29 6.55
N CYS A 235 -4.41 -16.23 5.65
CA CYS A 235 -3.15 -16.24 4.91
C CYS A 235 -3.24 -15.43 3.60
N PHE A 236 -2.08 -15.19 2.96
CA PHE A 236 -2.01 -14.44 1.69
C PHE A 236 -2.96 -14.98 0.62
N PHE A 237 -3.00 -16.30 0.41
CA PHE A 237 -3.91 -16.92 -0.56
C PHE A 237 -5.37 -16.58 -0.24
N LYS A 238 -5.79 -16.68 1.03
CA LYS A 238 -7.15 -16.31 1.45
C LYS A 238 -7.47 -14.86 1.11
N ILE A 239 -6.57 -13.94 1.48
CA ILE A 239 -6.75 -12.51 1.23
C ILE A 239 -6.83 -12.21 -0.26
N PHE A 240 -5.98 -12.83 -1.08
CA PHE A 240 -6.02 -12.65 -2.53
C PHE A 240 -7.33 -13.16 -3.15
N TRP A 241 -7.81 -14.34 -2.73
CA TRP A 241 -9.09 -14.87 -3.21
C TRP A 241 -10.28 -14.01 -2.78
N LEU A 242 -10.28 -13.50 -1.54
CA LEU A 242 -11.29 -12.56 -1.07
C LEU A 242 -11.23 -11.22 -1.81
N PHE A 243 -10.02 -10.73 -2.15
CA PHE A 243 -9.85 -9.59 -3.04
C PHE A 243 -10.52 -9.83 -4.39
N LEU A 244 -10.23 -10.97 -5.03
CA LEU A 244 -10.73 -11.26 -6.37
C LEU A 244 -12.25 -11.43 -6.39
N ILE A 245 -12.79 -12.22 -5.46
CA ILE A 245 -14.24 -12.45 -5.32
C ILE A 245 -14.94 -11.14 -4.96
N GLY A 246 -14.38 -10.37 -4.01
CA GLY A 246 -14.91 -9.07 -3.61
C GLY A 246 -14.90 -8.05 -4.75
N ALA A 247 -13.85 -8.04 -5.57
CA ALA A 247 -13.76 -7.16 -6.74
C ALA A 247 -14.84 -7.49 -7.79
N PHE A 248 -15.07 -8.78 -8.04
CA PHE A 248 -16.10 -9.24 -8.97
C PHE A 248 -17.51 -8.96 -8.46
N ILE A 249 -17.83 -9.41 -7.23
CA ILE A 249 -19.16 -9.21 -6.64
C ILE A 249 -19.44 -7.73 -6.44
N GLY A 250 -18.46 -6.95 -5.99
CA GLY A 250 -18.60 -5.50 -5.81
C GLY A 250 -18.97 -4.79 -7.10
N ASP A 251 -18.31 -5.12 -8.21
CA ASP A 251 -18.64 -4.58 -9.53
C ASP A 251 -20.08 -4.92 -9.96
N LEU A 252 -20.49 -6.17 -9.78
CA LEU A 252 -21.85 -6.61 -10.10
C LEU A 252 -22.90 -5.88 -9.26
N VAL A 253 -22.69 -5.78 -7.95
CA VAL A 253 -23.60 -5.09 -7.03
C VAL A 253 -23.70 -3.61 -7.41
N GLU A 254 -22.59 -2.95 -7.70
CA GLU A 254 -22.59 -1.53 -8.07
C GLU A 254 -23.26 -1.31 -9.45
N THR A 255 -23.01 -2.19 -10.41
CA THR A 255 -23.67 -2.16 -11.73
C THR A 255 -25.19 -2.35 -11.60
N LEU A 256 -25.65 -3.29 -10.78
CA LEU A 256 -27.07 -3.50 -10.49
C LEU A 256 -27.69 -2.30 -9.77
N PHE A 257 -26.97 -1.72 -8.80
CA PHE A 257 -27.40 -0.51 -8.09
C PHE A 257 -27.54 0.67 -9.05
N CYS A 258 -26.61 0.87 -9.99
CA CYS A 258 -26.73 1.88 -11.04
C CYS A 258 -27.94 1.65 -11.95
N ARG A 259 -28.22 0.39 -12.31
CA ARG A 259 -29.39 0.05 -13.13
C ARG A 259 -30.71 0.34 -12.41
N TYR A 260 -30.78 0.09 -11.10
CA TYR A 260 -31.97 0.36 -10.30
C TYR A 260 -32.14 1.87 -10.04
N SER A 261 -31.05 2.55 -9.62
CA SER A 261 -31.12 3.95 -9.18
C SER A 261 -31.16 4.96 -10.31
N MET A 262 -30.45 4.69 -11.41
CA MET A 262 -30.31 5.63 -12.54
C MET A 262 -30.96 5.13 -13.84
N GLY A 263 -31.53 3.92 -13.84
CA GLY A 263 -32.17 3.31 -15.01
C GLY A 263 -31.22 2.93 -16.14
N ARG A 264 -29.89 3.06 -15.96
CA ARG A 264 -28.89 2.84 -17.01
C ARG A 264 -27.91 1.74 -16.63
N TRP A 265 -27.56 0.91 -17.61
CA TRP A 265 -26.45 -0.02 -17.49
C TRP A 265 -25.14 0.75 -17.65
N MET A 266 -24.33 0.73 -16.60
CA MET A 266 -23.08 1.45 -16.55
C MET A 266 -22.00 0.52 -15.98
N SER A 267 -20.88 0.38 -16.69
CA SER A 267 -19.75 -0.37 -16.15
C SER A 267 -19.16 0.36 -14.94
N ARG A 268 -18.87 -0.40 -13.89
CA ARG A 268 -18.17 0.05 -12.67
C ARG A 268 -16.78 -0.58 -12.55
N SER A 269 -16.32 -1.20 -13.64
CA SER A 269 -15.08 -1.96 -13.65
C SER A 269 -13.90 -1.01 -13.56
N SER A 270 -12.93 -1.38 -12.75
CA SER A 270 -11.66 -0.66 -12.67
C SER A 270 -10.72 -1.02 -13.82
N VAL A 271 -10.96 -2.15 -14.50
CA VAL A 271 -10.04 -2.77 -15.47
C VAL A 271 -10.72 -3.12 -16.78
N VAL A 272 -9.94 -3.21 -17.85
CA VAL A 272 -10.45 -3.39 -19.22
C VAL A 272 -10.84 -4.83 -19.57
N TYR A 273 -10.35 -5.83 -18.82
CA TYR A 273 -10.75 -7.22 -18.96
C TYR A 273 -11.56 -7.71 -17.75
N GLY A 274 -12.84 -7.97 -17.96
CA GLY A 274 -13.76 -8.49 -16.95
C GLY A 274 -14.29 -7.44 -15.97
N PRO A 275 -15.39 -7.75 -15.25
CA PRO A 275 -16.04 -6.85 -14.30
C PRO A 275 -15.36 -6.94 -12.93
N PHE A 276 -14.25 -6.24 -12.74
CA PHE A 276 -13.53 -6.24 -11.46
C PHE A 276 -13.37 -4.81 -10.94
N SER A 277 -14.00 -4.53 -9.80
CA SER A 277 -13.76 -3.30 -9.06
C SER A 277 -12.62 -3.48 -8.06
N ILE A 278 -11.45 -2.91 -8.39
CA ILE A 278 -10.25 -3.01 -7.55
C ILE A 278 -10.52 -2.40 -6.17
N VAL A 279 -11.33 -1.33 -6.10
CA VAL A 279 -11.72 -0.70 -4.83
C VAL A 279 -12.46 -1.72 -3.96
N TRP A 280 -13.58 -2.28 -4.41
CA TRP A 280 -14.31 -3.28 -3.62
C TRP A 280 -13.44 -4.48 -3.18
N GLY A 281 -12.60 -4.99 -4.09
CA GLY A 281 -11.66 -6.06 -3.76
C GLY A 281 -10.69 -5.66 -2.64
N LEU A 282 -10.07 -4.48 -2.74
CA LEU A 282 -9.15 -3.97 -1.73
C LEU A 282 -9.85 -3.75 -0.39
N GLY A 283 -11.09 -3.25 -0.37
CA GLY A 283 -11.89 -3.11 0.84
C GLY A 283 -12.12 -4.44 1.55
N CYS A 284 -12.54 -5.48 0.81
CA CYS A 284 -12.76 -6.83 1.33
C CYS A 284 -11.47 -7.45 1.89
N ALA A 285 -10.37 -7.32 1.16
CA ALA A 285 -9.05 -7.79 1.58
C ALA A 285 -8.54 -7.05 2.82
N MET A 286 -8.65 -5.72 2.85
CA MET A 286 -8.19 -4.89 3.95
C MET A 286 -9.01 -5.16 5.23
N PHE A 287 -10.34 -5.16 5.15
CA PHE A 287 -11.16 -5.46 6.33
C PHE A 287 -10.88 -6.86 6.87
N THR A 288 -10.72 -7.85 5.99
CA THR A 288 -10.36 -9.20 6.45
C THR A 288 -8.98 -9.16 7.13
N ALA A 289 -7.96 -8.62 6.47
CA ALA A 289 -6.59 -8.61 7.00
C ALA A 289 -6.47 -7.86 8.35
N LEU A 290 -7.21 -6.76 8.52
CA LEU A 290 -7.16 -5.92 9.73
C LEU A 290 -8.12 -6.35 10.84
N LEU A 291 -9.28 -6.91 10.50
CA LEU A 291 -10.32 -7.23 11.47
C LEU A 291 -10.41 -8.73 11.80
N TYR A 292 -9.78 -9.62 11.03
CA TYR A 292 -9.88 -11.07 11.22
C TYR A 292 -9.58 -11.52 12.66
N LYS A 293 -8.57 -10.92 13.31
CA LYS A 293 -8.22 -11.19 14.71
C LYS A 293 -9.39 -10.93 15.66
N TYR A 294 -10.22 -9.95 15.35
CA TYR A 294 -11.33 -9.49 16.17
C TYR A 294 -12.66 -10.09 15.73
N LYS A 295 -12.67 -11.07 14.81
CA LYS A 295 -13.90 -11.70 14.31
C LYS A 295 -14.77 -12.32 15.43
N GLU A 296 -14.16 -12.75 16.53
CA GLU A 296 -14.85 -13.32 17.70
C GLU A 296 -15.23 -12.27 18.77
N LYS A 297 -14.82 -11.01 18.59
CA LYS A 297 -15.25 -9.92 19.49
C LYS A 297 -16.72 -9.56 19.23
N SER A 298 -17.27 -8.75 20.14
CA SER A 298 -18.64 -8.27 20.06
C SER A 298 -18.86 -7.41 18.81
N ASP A 299 -20.09 -7.41 18.30
CA ASP A 299 -20.45 -6.67 17.10
C ASP A 299 -20.19 -5.18 17.24
N ARG A 300 -20.42 -4.62 18.44
CA ARG A 300 -20.09 -3.22 18.78
C ARG A 300 -18.61 -2.91 18.59
N TYR A 301 -17.72 -3.83 18.97
CA TYR A 301 -16.28 -3.64 18.81
C TYR A 301 -15.88 -3.63 17.33
N ILE A 302 -16.41 -4.58 16.55
CA ILE A 302 -16.17 -4.67 15.10
C ILE A 302 -16.76 -3.46 14.38
N PHE A 303 -17.96 -3.03 14.76
CA PHE A 303 -18.62 -1.85 14.22
C PHE A 303 -17.77 -0.59 14.42
N MET A 304 -17.34 -0.31 15.65
CA MET A 304 -16.52 0.88 15.95
C MET A 304 -15.20 0.88 15.18
N LEU A 305 -14.53 -0.28 15.11
CA LEU A 305 -13.28 -0.41 14.38
C LEU A 305 -13.51 -0.30 12.86
N GLY A 306 -14.59 -0.89 12.35
CA GLY A 306 -15.03 -0.81 10.95
C GLY A 306 -15.39 0.60 10.53
N THR A 307 -16.00 1.40 11.42
CA THR A 307 -16.31 2.82 11.16
C THR A 307 -15.04 3.64 10.95
N VAL A 308 -14.03 3.45 11.80
CA VAL A 308 -12.75 4.18 11.67
C VAL A 308 -11.97 3.69 10.46
N LEU A 309 -11.82 2.37 10.30
CA LEU A 309 -11.05 1.79 9.20
C LEU A 309 -11.71 2.01 7.84
N GLY A 310 -13.04 1.94 7.77
CA GLY A 310 -13.80 2.21 6.55
C GLY A 310 -13.75 3.67 6.14
N GLY A 311 -13.89 4.60 7.10
CA GLY A 311 -13.65 6.02 6.84
C GLY A 311 -12.23 6.29 6.36
N ALA A 312 -11.21 5.69 6.99
CA ALA A 312 -9.82 5.82 6.55
C ALA A 312 -9.60 5.25 5.13
N TYR A 313 -10.22 4.10 4.84
CA TYR A 313 -10.16 3.45 3.54
C TYR A 313 -10.82 4.30 2.45
N GLU A 314 -12.03 4.79 2.68
CA GLU A 314 -12.75 5.65 1.75
C GLU A 314 -11.97 6.95 1.50
N TYR A 315 -11.44 7.57 2.56
CA TYR A 315 -10.60 8.76 2.41
C TYR A 315 -9.35 8.47 1.56
N ALA A 316 -8.66 7.36 1.82
CA ALA A 316 -7.49 6.94 1.05
C ALA A 316 -7.84 6.68 -0.43
N CYS A 317 -8.99 6.05 -0.72
CA CYS A 317 -9.47 5.84 -2.08
C CYS A 317 -9.81 7.15 -2.78
N SER A 318 -10.42 8.10 -2.08
CA SER A 318 -10.73 9.43 -2.63
C SER A 318 -9.46 10.18 -3.02
N VAL A 319 -8.44 10.20 -2.14
CA VAL A 319 -7.15 10.83 -2.47
C VAL A 319 -6.44 10.09 -3.60
N PHE A 320 -6.40 8.76 -3.55
CA PHE A 320 -5.75 7.95 -4.58
C PHE A 320 -6.37 8.19 -5.96
N THR A 321 -7.70 8.19 -6.04
CA THR A 321 -8.41 8.36 -7.31
C THR A 321 -8.22 9.75 -7.89
N GLU A 322 -8.12 10.78 -7.05
CA GLU A 322 -7.75 12.11 -7.52
C GLU A 322 -6.31 12.19 -8.01
N LEU A 323 -5.36 11.58 -7.30
CA LEU A 323 -3.95 11.62 -7.70
C LEU A 323 -3.70 10.86 -9.01
N VAL A 324 -4.37 9.73 -9.21
CA VAL A 324 -4.15 8.86 -10.37
C VAL A 324 -5.02 9.24 -11.56
N PHE A 325 -6.29 9.59 -11.32
CA PHE A 325 -7.27 9.86 -12.38
C PHE A 325 -7.65 11.34 -12.50
N GLY A 326 -7.12 12.22 -11.65
CA GLY A 326 -7.48 13.64 -11.64
C GLY A 326 -8.92 13.91 -11.21
N THR A 327 -9.63 12.92 -10.65
CA THR A 327 -11.04 13.07 -10.27
C THR A 327 -11.33 12.42 -8.92
N VAL A 328 -12.19 13.09 -8.15
CA VAL A 328 -12.83 12.49 -6.98
C VAL A 328 -14.13 11.83 -7.44
N PHE A 329 -14.34 10.55 -7.08
CA PHE A 329 -15.52 9.80 -7.51
C PHE A 329 -16.79 10.09 -6.71
N TRP A 330 -16.66 10.65 -5.50
CA TRP A 330 -17.76 11.04 -4.63
C TRP A 330 -17.43 12.35 -3.91
N ASP A 331 -18.44 13.17 -3.66
CA ASP A 331 -18.28 14.45 -2.95
C ASP A 331 -19.35 14.61 -1.88
N TYR A 332 -18.91 14.63 -0.63
CA TYR A 332 -19.74 14.80 0.56
C TYR A 332 -19.64 16.21 1.16
N SER A 333 -19.08 17.20 0.45
CA SER A 333 -18.88 18.57 0.96
C SER A 333 -20.17 19.22 1.48
N LYS A 334 -21.32 18.82 0.92
CA LYS A 334 -22.65 19.32 1.32
C LYS A 334 -23.26 18.61 2.53
N LEU A 335 -22.63 17.54 3.02
CA LEU A 335 -23.13 16.77 4.16
C LEU A 335 -22.45 17.23 5.46
N PRO A 336 -23.18 17.27 6.60
CA PRO A 336 -22.63 17.64 7.89
C PRO A 336 -21.63 16.60 8.38
N PHE A 337 -20.56 17.01 9.08
CA PHE A 337 -19.46 16.11 9.50
C PHE A 337 -18.68 15.46 8.35
N ASN A 338 -18.55 16.16 7.23
CA ASN A 338 -17.61 15.77 6.18
C ASN A 338 -16.17 16.16 6.52
N LEU A 339 -15.22 15.43 5.93
CA LEU A 339 -13.79 15.71 6.05
C LEU A 339 -13.20 15.91 4.65
N GLY A 340 -12.93 17.17 4.29
CA GLY A 340 -12.42 17.55 2.96
C GLY A 340 -13.38 17.22 1.81
N GLY A 341 -14.68 17.02 2.09
CA GLY A 341 -15.63 16.47 1.12
C GLY A 341 -15.40 15.01 0.74
N ARG A 342 -14.36 14.34 1.26
CA ARG A 342 -13.95 12.99 0.83
C ARG A 342 -14.63 11.86 1.58
N ILE A 343 -14.93 12.10 2.85
CA ILE A 343 -15.66 11.16 3.70
C ILE A 343 -16.66 11.92 4.55
N ASN A 344 -17.63 11.19 5.07
CA ASN A 344 -18.63 11.72 5.97
C ASN A 344 -18.93 10.71 7.09
N LEU A 345 -19.27 11.21 8.29
CA LEU A 345 -19.52 10.37 9.46
C LEU A 345 -20.65 9.35 9.26
N LEU A 346 -21.72 9.71 8.55
CA LEU A 346 -22.83 8.79 8.26
C LEU A 346 -22.35 7.59 7.43
N PHE A 347 -21.58 7.84 6.37
CA PHE A 347 -21.02 6.77 5.53
C PHE A 347 -19.97 5.95 6.27
N CYS A 348 -19.22 6.56 7.21
CA CYS A 348 -18.37 5.81 8.12
C CYS A 348 -19.18 4.81 8.98
N PHE A 349 -20.40 5.16 9.43
CA PHE A 349 -21.25 4.18 10.12
C PHE A 349 -21.72 3.06 9.20
N PHE A 350 -22.06 3.35 7.94
CA PHE A 350 -22.37 2.29 6.97
C PHE A 350 -21.19 1.34 6.77
N TRP A 351 -19.96 1.84 6.75
CA TRP A 351 -18.77 0.98 6.78
C TRP A 351 -18.65 0.15 8.05
N GLY A 352 -19.03 0.69 9.21
CA GLY A 352 -19.11 -0.08 10.46
C GLY A 352 -20.09 -1.25 10.36
N ILE A 353 -21.29 -1.01 9.81
CA ILE A 353 -22.29 -2.07 9.55
C ILE A 353 -21.72 -3.09 8.56
N ALA A 354 -21.15 -2.61 7.45
CA ALA A 354 -20.55 -3.46 6.42
C ALA A 354 -19.44 -4.35 6.99
N ALA A 355 -18.62 -3.84 7.90
CA ALA A 355 -17.57 -4.62 8.57
C ALA A 355 -18.14 -5.76 9.44
N VAL A 356 -19.23 -5.50 10.18
CA VAL A 356 -19.91 -6.53 10.98
C VAL A 356 -20.52 -7.60 10.06
N VAL A 357 -21.29 -7.18 9.05
CA VAL A 357 -21.91 -8.10 8.07
C VAL A 357 -20.84 -8.90 7.35
N TRP A 358 -19.76 -8.25 6.92
CA TRP A 358 -18.64 -8.91 6.27
C TRP A 358 -18.03 -9.99 7.15
N LEU A 359 -17.59 -9.68 8.37
CA LEU A 359 -16.89 -10.64 9.21
C LEU A 359 -17.78 -11.73 9.81
N LYS A 360 -19.01 -11.39 10.19
CA LYS A 360 -19.91 -12.32 10.89
C LYS A 360 -20.74 -13.19 9.95
N ILE A 361 -21.02 -12.71 8.72
CA ILE A 361 -21.96 -13.38 7.81
C ILE A 361 -21.26 -13.82 6.52
N ILE A 362 -20.59 -12.89 5.82
CA ILE A 362 -20.08 -13.15 4.46
C ILE A 362 -18.75 -13.93 4.50
N TYR A 363 -17.78 -13.45 5.28
CA TYR A 363 -16.44 -14.00 5.39
C TYR A 363 -16.43 -15.49 5.77
N PRO A 364 -17.19 -15.98 6.77
CA PRO A 364 -17.18 -17.40 7.11
C PRO A 364 -17.62 -18.29 5.95
N LYS A 365 -18.68 -17.87 5.22
CA LYS A 365 -19.19 -18.60 4.06
C LYS A 365 -18.18 -18.64 2.92
N LEU A 366 -17.60 -17.49 2.57
CA LEU A 366 -16.57 -17.40 1.53
C LEU A 366 -15.30 -18.15 1.92
N SER A 367 -14.88 -18.05 3.18
CA SER A 367 -13.69 -18.75 3.69
C SER A 367 -13.84 -20.26 3.51
N ASN A 368 -14.99 -20.81 3.91
CA ASN A 368 -15.30 -22.23 3.75
C ASN A 368 -15.34 -22.65 2.29
N LEU A 369 -15.85 -21.81 1.39
CA LEU A 369 -15.87 -22.10 -0.05
C LEU A 369 -14.45 -22.14 -0.63
N ILE A 370 -13.60 -21.17 -0.28
CA ILE A 370 -12.20 -21.11 -0.72
C ILE A 370 -11.43 -22.32 -0.19
N GLU A 371 -11.65 -22.70 1.07
CA GLU A 371 -10.97 -23.83 1.72
C GLU A 371 -11.30 -25.20 1.09
N LYS A 372 -12.43 -25.33 0.39
CA LYS A 372 -12.78 -26.55 -0.35
C LYS A 372 -11.93 -26.79 -1.61
N ILE A 373 -11.18 -25.79 -2.08
CA ILE A 373 -10.36 -25.93 -3.28
C ILE A 373 -9.18 -26.87 -2.99
N PRO A 374 -8.89 -27.87 -3.84
CA PRO A 374 -7.71 -28.72 -3.67
C PRO A 374 -6.41 -27.90 -3.65
N ILE A 375 -5.48 -28.19 -2.73
CA ILE A 375 -4.28 -27.37 -2.46
C ILE A 375 -3.45 -27.12 -3.74
N LYS A 376 -3.18 -28.17 -4.53
CA LYS A 376 -2.39 -28.05 -5.77
C LYS A 376 -3.08 -27.13 -6.78
N THR A 377 -4.37 -27.37 -7.03
CA THR A 377 -5.18 -26.58 -7.95
C THR A 377 -5.29 -25.13 -7.49
N GLY A 378 -5.58 -24.90 -6.21
CA GLY A 378 -5.68 -23.57 -5.62
C GLY A 378 -4.39 -22.77 -5.75
N ASN A 379 -3.23 -23.40 -5.53
CA ASN A 379 -1.93 -22.73 -5.70
C ASN A 379 -1.67 -22.33 -7.16
N ILE A 380 -1.86 -23.24 -8.11
CA ILE A 380 -1.66 -22.98 -9.55
C ILE A 380 -2.61 -21.86 -10.01
N LEU A 381 -3.90 -22.00 -9.70
CA LEU A 381 -4.93 -21.05 -10.09
C LEU A 381 -4.68 -19.67 -9.49
N THR A 382 -4.23 -19.59 -8.23
CA THR A 382 -3.88 -18.31 -7.60
C THR A 382 -2.81 -17.58 -8.40
N TRP A 383 -1.72 -18.25 -8.79
CA TRP A 383 -0.65 -17.59 -9.53
C TRP A 383 -1.08 -17.17 -10.94
N ILE A 384 -1.88 -17.98 -11.64
CA ILE A 384 -2.46 -17.61 -12.92
C ILE A 384 -3.31 -16.34 -12.78
N LEU A 385 -4.18 -16.29 -11.77
CA LEU A 385 -5.06 -15.14 -11.51
C LEU A 385 -4.28 -13.89 -11.07
N ILE A 386 -3.21 -14.04 -10.29
CA ILE A 386 -2.31 -12.92 -9.94
C ILE A 386 -1.70 -12.33 -11.22
N LEU A 387 -1.12 -13.18 -12.08
CA LEU A 387 -0.52 -12.74 -13.33
C LEU A 387 -1.54 -12.08 -14.25
N PHE A 388 -2.74 -12.66 -14.35
CA PHE A 388 -3.86 -12.07 -15.08
C PHE A 388 -4.22 -10.68 -14.55
N MET A 389 -4.37 -10.51 -13.23
CA MET A 389 -4.74 -9.22 -12.64
C MET A 389 -3.64 -8.17 -12.82
N ILE A 390 -2.36 -8.55 -12.71
CA ILE A 390 -1.22 -7.65 -12.96
C ILE A 390 -1.23 -7.19 -14.43
N PHE A 391 -1.35 -8.14 -15.36
CA PHE A 391 -1.43 -7.84 -16.79
C PHE A 391 -2.64 -6.93 -17.10
N ASN A 392 -3.80 -7.25 -16.56
CA ASN A 392 -5.03 -6.50 -16.77
C ASN A 392 -4.93 -5.07 -16.23
N ALA A 393 -4.40 -4.87 -15.02
CA ALA A 393 -4.15 -3.54 -14.47
C ALA A 393 -3.13 -2.74 -15.31
N GLY A 394 -2.05 -3.39 -15.77
CA GLY A 394 -1.06 -2.79 -16.67
C GLY A 394 -1.68 -2.36 -18.00
N MET A 395 -2.42 -3.25 -18.66
CA MET A 395 -3.12 -2.97 -19.92
C MET A 395 -4.18 -1.87 -19.76
N SER A 396 -4.92 -1.87 -18.64
CA SER A 396 -5.90 -0.83 -18.34
C SER A 396 -5.24 0.54 -18.21
N THR A 397 -4.08 0.60 -17.55
CA THR A 397 -3.31 1.85 -17.38
C THR A 397 -2.79 2.35 -18.72
N LEU A 398 -2.21 1.46 -19.54
CA LEU A 398 -1.73 1.80 -20.89
C LEU A 398 -2.88 2.28 -21.79
N ALA A 399 -4.01 1.58 -21.79
CA ALA A 399 -5.18 1.92 -22.58
C ALA A 399 -5.78 3.27 -22.16
N LEU A 400 -5.88 3.54 -20.85
CA LEU A 400 -6.39 4.81 -20.32
C LEU A 400 -5.44 5.97 -20.63
N ASN A 401 -4.12 5.77 -20.52
CA ASN A 401 -3.15 6.79 -20.88
C ASN A 401 -3.22 7.11 -22.38
N ARG A 402 -3.29 6.08 -23.25
CA ARG A 402 -3.45 6.27 -24.69
C ARG A 402 -4.78 6.96 -25.04
N TYR A 403 -5.88 6.60 -24.36
CA TYR A 403 -7.16 7.30 -24.49
C TYR A 403 -7.00 8.79 -24.16
N ASN A 404 -6.40 9.13 -23.02
CA ASN A 404 -6.17 10.53 -22.64
C ASN A 404 -5.32 11.29 -23.68
N GLN A 405 -4.27 10.68 -24.23
CA GLN A 405 -3.46 11.27 -25.30
C GLN A 405 -4.28 11.56 -26.56
N ARG A 406 -5.13 10.62 -27.02
CA ARG A 406 -6.01 10.84 -28.19
C ARG A 406 -6.98 11.99 -27.95
N GLN A 407 -7.49 12.09 -26.73
CA GLN A 407 -8.43 13.13 -26.33
C GLN A 407 -7.76 14.51 -26.30
N GLN A 408 -6.54 14.62 -25.78
CA GLN A 408 -5.74 15.86 -25.82
C GLN A 408 -5.33 16.24 -27.24
N GLY A 409 -4.81 15.28 -28.02
CA GLY A 409 -4.39 15.51 -29.40
C GLY A 409 -5.54 15.91 -30.33
N SER A 410 -6.78 15.50 -30.03
CA SER A 410 -7.97 15.94 -30.80
C SER A 410 -8.30 17.42 -30.64
N LEU A 411 -7.86 18.08 -29.57
CA LEU A 411 -8.08 19.51 -29.30
C LEU A 411 -7.05 20.41 -30.00
N GLN A 412 -5.94 19.85 -30.50
CA GLN A 412 -4.81 20.58 -31.10
C GLN A 412 -4.70 20.42 -32.62
N LYS A 413 -5.68 19.78 -33.30
CA LYS A 413 -5.55 19.47 -34.74
C LYS A 413 -5.69 20.70 -35.63
N THR A 414 -4.58 21.08 -36.28
CA THR A 414 -4.56 21.79 -37.58
C THR A 414 -4.39 20.74 -38.71
N PRO A 415 -5.00 20.88 -39.90
CA PRO A 415 -5.08 19.83 -40.92
C PRO A 415 -3.74 19.25 -41.43
N GLN A 416 -2.62 19.96 -41.26
CA GLN A 416 -1.32 19.54 -41.77
C GLN A 416 -0.54 18.59 -40.84
N MET A 417 -0.97 18.38 -39.58
CA MET A 417 -0.26 17.51 -38.62
C MET A 417 -0.68 16.03 -38.64
N THR A 418 -1.75 15.67 -39.34
CA THR A 418 -2.38 14.34 -39.21
C THR A 418 -1.66 13.22 -39.95
N ALA A 419 -1.01 13.49 -41.09
CA ALA A 419 -0.34 12.43 -41.87
C ALA A 419 1.02 12.03 -41.27
N ALA A 420 1.83 13.01 -40.83
CA ALA A 420 3.16 12.74 -40.26
C ALA A 420 3.11 12.07 -38.88
N ALA A 421 2.07 12.35 -38.08
CA ALA A 421 1.88 11.75 -36.76
C ALA A 421 1.33 10.31 -36.81
N GLU A 422 0.71 9.89 -37.92
CA GLU A 422 0.18 8.53 -38.05
C GLU A 422 1.28 7.50 -38.31
N ASP A 423 2.35 7.90 -38.99
CA ASP A 423 3.48 7.06 -39.39
C ASP A 423 4.53 6.89 -38.27
N SER A 424 4.62 7.86 -37.36
CA SER A 424 5.54 7.84 -36.21
C SER A 424 5.05 7.08 -34.98
N ARG A 425 3.88 6.42 -35.06
CA ARG A 425 3.32 5.66 -33.91
C ARG A 425 4.10 4.38 -33.66
N THR A 426 4.42 4.14 -32.40
CA THR A 426 5.02 2.86 -31.96
C THR A 426 4.04 1.71 -32.12
N ASP A 427 4.55 0.48 -32.26
CA ASP A 427 3.72 -0.72 -32.42
C ASP A 427 2.75 -0.93 -31.25
N LEU A 428 3.16 -0.53 -30.04
CA LEU A 428 2.30 -0.53 -28.86
C LEU A 428 1.11 0.43 -29.02
N GLU A 429 1.33 1.65 -29.53
CA GLU A 429 0.25 2.61 -29.75
C GLU A 429 -0.72 2.11 -30.82
N LYS A 430 -0.20 1.53 -31.91
CA LYS A 430 -1.02 0.89 -32.96
C LYS A 430 -1.86 -0.25 -32.37
N PHE A 431 -1.26 -1.10 -31.52
CA PHE A 431 -1.97 -2.15 -30.82
C PHE A 431 -3.08 -1.60 -29.92
N LEU A 432 -2.80 -0.57 -29.11
CA LEU A 432 -3.75 0.05 -28.20
C LEU A 432 -4.89 0.76 -28.94
N ASP A 433 -4.60 1.43 -30.05
CA ASP A 433 -5.62 2.09 -30.89
C ASP A 433 -6.58 1.06 -31.51
N LYS A 434 -6.04 -0.09 -31.95
CA LYS A 434 -6.84 -1.19 -32.53
C LYS A 434 -7.71 -1.91 -31.49
N HIS A 435 -7.16 -2.21 -30.32
CA HIS A 435 -7.83 -3.05 -29.32
C HIS A 435 -8.63 -2.27 -28.28
N PHE A 436 -8.28 -1.01 -28.04
CA PHE A 436 -8.95 -0.11 -27.08
C PHE A 436 -9.32 1.24 -27.72
N PRO A 437 -10.21 1.22 -28.74
CA PRO A 437 -10.71 2.45 -29.36
C PRO A 437 -11.56 3.25 -28.37
N ASP A 438 -11.75 4.54 -28.66
CA ASP A 438 -12.47 5.47 -27.78
C ASP A 438 -13.86 4.97 -27.38
N LYS A 439 -14.62 4.38 -28.31
CA LYS A 439 -15.94 3.80 -28.02
C LYS A 439 -15.88 2.72 -26.93
N ARG A 440 -14.86 1.86 -26.96
CA ARG A 440 -14.68 0.81 -25.95
C ARG A 440 -14.28 1.43 -24.60
N MET A 441 -13.40 2.43 -24.62
CA MET A 441 -12.96 3.13 -23.41
C MET A 441 -14.11 3.89 -22.74
N GLU A 442 -14.99 4.52 -23.51
CA GLU A 442 -16.19 5.20 -23.00
C GLU A 442 -17.22 4.23 -22.42
N GLN A 443 -17.31 3.00 -22.94
CA GLN A 443 -18.18 1.96 -22.38
C GLN A 443 -17.66 1.43 -21.04
N ILE A 444 -16.34 1.25 -20.91
CA ILE A 444 -15.70 0.71 -19.70
C ILE A 444 -15.58 1.81 -18.64
N TYR A 445 -15.24 3.04 -19.03
CA TYR A 445 -15.04 4.18 -18.14
C TYR A 445 -15.95 5.38 -18.48
N PRO A 446 -17.28 5.27 -18.36
CA PRO A 446 -18.20 6.32 -18.82
C PRO A 446 -18.12 7.63 -18.03
N ASN A 447 -17.58 7.59 -16.81
CA ASN A 447 -17.40 8.77 -15.97
C ASN A 447 -15.93 9.21 -15.84
N ALA A 448 -15.01 8.67 -16.64
CA ALA A 448 -13.63 9.12 -16.62
C ALA A 448 -13.56 10.60 -17.05
N LYS A 449 -13.02 11.46 -16.19
CA LYS A 449 -12.74 12.86 -16.52
C LYS A 449 -11.37 12.94 -17.19
N ILE A 450 -11.27 13.78 -18.21
CA ILE A 450 -10.05 13.97 -18.98
C ILE A 450 -9.40 15.26 -18.49
N VAL A 451 -8.10 15.24 -18.21
CA VAL A 451 -7.38 16.45 -17.80
C VAL A 451 -7.03 17.27 -19.05
N VAL A 452 -7.61 18.46 -19.17
CA VAL A 452 -7.33 19.47 -20.20
C VAL A 452 -6.76 20.70 -19.50
N ASP A 453 -5.56 21.14 -19.90
CA ASP A 453 -4.86 22.29 -19.28
C ASP A 453 -4.77 22.21 -17.74
N GLY A 454 -4.52 21.00 -17.22
CA GLY A 454 -4.42 20.74 -15.78
C GLY A 454 -5.76 20.70 -15.03
N LYS A 455 -6.91 20.82 -15.72
CA LYS A 455 -8.24 20.73 -15.11
C LYS A 455 -9.02 19.51 -15.62
N PRO A 456 -9.69 18.75 -14.74
CA PRO A 456 -10.53 17.62 -15.14
C PRO A 456 -11.82 18.12 -15.80
N VAL A 457 -12.07 17.68 -17.03
CA VAL A 457 -13.26 17.98 -17.83
C VAL A 457 -14.05 16.69 -18.06
N SER A 458 -15.38 16.75 -17.94
CA SER A 458 -16.23 15.58 -18.19
C SER A 458 -16.20 15.17 -19.67
N GLN A 459 -16.41 13.88 -19.95
CA GLN A 459 -16.58 13.40 -21.33
C GLN A 459 -17.72 14.11 -22.07
N LYS A 460 -18.79 14.49 -21.35
CA LYS A 460 -19.93 15.20 -21.95
C LYS A 460 -19.52 16.59 -22.44
N ASP A 461 -18.84 17.35 -21.59
CA ASP A 461 -18.36 18.71 -21.89
C ASP A 461 -17.28 18.69 -22.99
N MET A 462 -16.47 17.63 -23.04
CA MET A 462 -15.50 17.38 -24.12
C MET A 462 -16.18 17.15 -25.47
N LYS A 463 -17.28 16.38 -25.53
CA LYS A 463 -18.06 16.18 -26.76
C LYS A 463 -18.72 17.47 -27.24
N GLU A 464 -19.13 18.35 -26.32
CA GLU A 464 -19.66 19.67 -26.66
C GLU A 464 -18.54 20.59 -27.19
N LYS A 465 -17.37 20.64 -26.53
CA LYS A 465 -16.21 21.39 -27.02
C LYS A 465 -15.76 20.98 -28.43
N ARG A 466 -15.72 19.68 -28.71
CA ARG A 466 -15.39 19.13 -30.04
C ARG A 466 -16.41 19.46 -31.14
N LYS A 467 -17.64 19.83 -30.79
CA LYS A 467 -18.65 20.27 -31.77
C LYS A 467 -18.57 21.77 -32.04
N SER A 468 -17.98 22.53 -31.12
CA SER A 468 -17.80 23.99 -31.21
C SER A 468 -16.44 24.43 -31.76
N SER A 469 -15.51 23.49 -31.93
CA SER A 469 -14.17 23.64 -32.53
C SER A 469 -14.13 22.87 -33.84
#